data_AF-A0A3C1DUS0-F1
#
_entry.id   AF-A0A3C1DUS0-F1
#
_cell.length_a   1.000
_cell.length_b   1.000
_cell.length_c   1.000
_cell.angle_alpha   90.00
_cell.angle_beta   90.00
_cell.angle_gamma   90.00
#
_symmetry.space_group_name_H-M   'P 1'
#
loop_
_entity.id
_entity.type
_entity.pdbx_description
1 polymer ?
#
loop_
_entity_poly.entity_id
_entity_poly.type
_entity_poly.pdbx_seq_one_letter_code
_entity_poly.pdbx_strand_id
1 'polypeptide(L)'
;MTATEKSSQVFITEALAAAAHDVADSTADIPKPSDSYAILASLAGTQESLTRAYEQLAAWHGQVVEGVHHAGEAEGGDPDNPGWVNAERSLRRAADRSAAAAEALRTAHTANGVARWFDEIRADES
;
A
#
# COMPACT_ATOMS: atom_id res chain seq x y z
N MET A 1 -20.84 -28.62 -1.80
CA MET A 1 -19.44 -28.21 -1.52
C MET A 1 -19.44 -26.70 -1.45
N THR A 2 -19.46 -26.14 -0.24
CA THR A 2 -19.71 -24.73 0.00
C THR A 2 -18.43 -23.91 -0.24
N ALA A 3 -18.56 -22.84 -1.00
CA ALA A 3 -17.61 -21.74 -0.97
C ALA A 3 -17.42 -21.25 0.48
N THR A 4 -16.22 -20.78 0.80
CA THR A 4 -15.80 -20.10 2.05
C THR A 4 -14.91 -20.94 2.95
N GLU A 5 -13.62 -20.91 2.65
CA GLU A 5 -12.62 -20.45 3.62
C GLU A 5 -11.67 -19.51 2.87
N LYS A 6 -12.08 -18.24 2.68
CA LYS A 6 -11.10 -17.20 2.34
C LYS A 6 -10.15 -17.13 3.54
N SER A 7 -8.85 -17.31 3.29
CA SER A 7 -7.85 -17.15 4.35
C SER A 7 -7.97 -15.76 4.97
N SER A 8 -7.72 -15.65 6.27
CA SER A 8 -7.83 -14.37 7.00
C SER A 8 -7.00 -13.27 6.35
N GLN A 9 -5.85 -13.61 5.75
CA GLN A 9 -5.03 -12.64 5.02
C GLN A 9 -5.73 -12.09 3.77
N VAL A 10 -6.42 -12.92 2.98
CA VAL A 10 -7.15 -12.47 1.79
C VAL A 10 -8.27 -11.50 2.18
N PHE A 11 -9.03 -11.83 3.23
CA PHE A 11 -10.07 -10.94 3.74
C PHE A 11 -9.52 -9.59 4.19
N ILE A 12 -8.39 -9.58 4.91
CA ILE A 12 -7.73 -8.34 5.35
C ILE A 12 -7.27 -7.51 4.14
N THR A 13 -6.69 -8.14 3.11
CA THR A 13 -6.26 -7.43 1.89
C THR A 13 -7.43 -6.87 1.09
N GLU A 14 -8.57 -7.56 1.05
CA GLU A 14 -9.79 -7.06 0.41
C GLU A 14 -10.38 -5.87 1.17
N ALA A 15 -10.41 -5.93 2.51
CA ALA A 15 -10.83 -4.82 3.33
C ALA A 15 -9.92 -3.60 3.18
N LEU A 16 -8.60 -3.80 3.07
CA LEU A 16 -7.65 -2.73 2.78
C LEU A 16 -7.90 -2.11 1.40
N ALA A 17 -8.17 -2.91 0.38
CA ALA A 17 -8.48 -2.40 -0.95
C ALA A 17 -9.76 -1.54 -0.96
N ALA A 18 -10.81 -1.97 -0.24
CA ALA A 18 -12.03 -1.21 -0.09
C ALA A 18 -11.77 0.13 0.64
N ALA A 19 -11.05 0.10 1.77
CA ALA A 19 -10.71 1.31 2.51
C ALA A 19 -9.84 2.28 1.67
N ALA A 20 -8.90 1.77 0.88
CA ALA A 20 -8.09 2.59 -0.02
C ALA A 20 -8.94 3.27 -1.11
N HIS A 21 -9.96 2.57 -1.62
CA HIS A 21 -10.92 3.15 -2.55
C HIS A 21 -11.74 4.27 -1.91
N ASP A 22 -12.29 4.03 -0.70
CA ASP A 22 -13.04 5.04 0.05
C ASP A 22 -12.18 6.28 0.35
N VAL A 23 -10.90 6.09 0.68
CA VAL A 23 -9.95 7.19 0.87
C VAL A 23 -9.74 7.98 -0.41
N ALA A 24 -9.54 7.31 -1.55
CA ALA A 24 -9.36 7.99 -2.83
C ALA A 24 -10.59 8.83 -3.21
N ASP A 25 -11.79 8.29 -2.99
CA ASP A 25 -13.05 8.99 -3.26
C ASP A 25 -13.26 10.16 -2.29
N SER A 26 -13.00 9.97 -0.99
CA SER A 26 -13.18 11.02 0.02
C SER A 26 -12.18 12.17 -0.10
N THR A 27 -10.98 11.92 -0.63
CA THR A 27 -9.95 12.95 -0.81
C THR A 27 -10.13 13.77 -2.08
N ALA A 28 -11.04 13.37 -2.98
CA ALA A 28 -11.42 14.17 -4.14
C ALA A 28 -12.14 15.48 -3.74
N ASP A 29 -12.77 15.51 -2.57
CA ASP A 29 -13.43 16.69 -2.00
C ASP A 29 -13.18 16.72 -0.49
N ILE A 30 -12.05 17.29 -0.06
CA ILE A 30 -11.70 17.38 1.37
C ILE A 30 -12.63 18.41 2.03
N PRO A 31 -13.63 17.98 2.82
CA PRO A 31 -14.65 18.89 3.34
C PRO A 31 -14.13 19.76 4.49
N LYS A 32 -13.01 19.37 5.11
CA LYS A 32 -12.32 20.07 6.19
C LYS A 32 -10.82 20.08 5.92
N PRO A 33 -10.30 21.12 5.26
CA PRO A 33 -8.88 21.28 5.01
C PRO A 33 -7.97 21.09 6.23
N SER A 34 -8.43 21.39 7.45
CA SER A 34 -7.66 21.13 8.68
C SER A 34 -7.40 19.64 8.96
N ASP A 35 -8.25 18.73 8.47
CA ASP A 35 -8.06 17.28 8.61
C ASP A 35 -6.91 16.76 7.73
N SER A 36 -6.42 17.55 6.76
CA SER A 36 -5.32 17.17 5.87
C SER A 36 -4.05 16.75 6.62
N TYR A 37 -3.78 17.34 7.79
CA TYR A 37 -2.68 16.93 8.65
C TYR A 37 -2.82 15.47 9.11
N ALA A 38 -3.98 15.10 9.65
CA ALA A 38 -4.25 13.75 10.15
C ALA A 38 -4.33 12.71 9.01
N ILE A 39 -4.87 13.12 7.85
CA ILE A 39 -4.93 12.28 6.64
C ILE A 39 -3.50 11.94 6.18
N LEU A 40 -2.60 12.92 6.10
CA LEU A 40 -1.21 12.69 5.68
C LEU A 40 -0.46 11.76 6.63
N ALA A 41 -0.65 11.89 7.95
CA ALA A 41 -0.07 10.97 8.93
C ALA A 41 -0.59 9.53 8.75
N SER A 42 -1.90 9.38 8.55
CA SER A 42 -2.55 8.08 8.40
C SER A 42 -2.12 7.37 7.11
N LEU A 43 -1.98 8.12 6.01
CA LEU A 43 -1.46 7.60 4.75
C LEU A 43 0.01 7.18 4.89
N ALA A 44 0.84 7.95 5.59
CA ALA A 44 2.24 7.58 5.84
C ALA A 44 2.34 6.26 6.62
N GLY A 45 1.56 6.11 7.71
CA GLY A 45 1.53 4.88 8.51
C GLY A 45 1.00 3.66 7.75
N THR A 46 0.00 3.87 6.88
CA THR A 46 -0.51 2.84 5.97
C THR A 46 0.60 2.35 5.05
N GLN A 47 1.37 3.28 4.48
CA GLN A 47 2.43 2.93 3.55
C GLN A 47 3.63 2.23 4.22
N GLU A 48 3.96 2.58 5.46
CA GLU A 48 4.92 1.81 6.26
C GLU A 48 4.45 0.36 6.50
N SER A 49 3.15 0.18 6.77
CA SER A 49 2.57 -1.14 6.99
C SER A 49 2.57 -1.98 5.70
N LEU A 50 2.24 -1.37 4.56
CA LEU A 50 2.35 -1.99 3.24
C LEU A 50 3.78 -2.38 2.89
N THR A 51 4.76 -1.53 3.22
CA THR A 51 6.19 -1.84 3.05
C THR A 51 6.54 -3.16 3.74
N ARG A 52 6.18 -3.31 5.01
CA ARG A 52 6.43 -4.54 5.79
C ARG A 52 5.72 -5.76 5.19
N ALA A 53 4.51 -5.58 4.65
CA ALA A 53 3.77 -6.67 4.02
C ALA A 53 4.47 -7.14 2.73
N TYR A 54 4.95 -6.22 1.90
CA TYR A 54 5.69 -6.55 0.68
C TYR A 54 7.03 -7.23 0.98
N GLU A 55 7.75 -6.78 2.01
CA GLU A 55 8.99 -7.43 2.47
C GLU A 55 8.75 -8.86 2.94
N GLN A 56 7.69 -9.10 3.72
CA GLN A 56 7.33 -10.42 4.20
C GLN A 56 6.93 -11.36 3.04
N LEU A 57 6.13 -10.88 2.09
CA LEU A 57 5.77 -11.65 0.90
C LEU A 57 7.00 -11.94 0.02
N ALA A 58 7.91 -10.98 -0.14
CA ALA A 58 9.15 -11.19 -0.87
C ALA A 58 10.01 -12.26 -0.19
N ALA A 59 10.18 -12.18 1.13
CA ALA A 59 10.93 -13.16 1.90
C ALA A 59 10.32 -14.56 1.77
N TRP A 60 9.00 -14.67 1.80
CA TRP A 60 8.30 -15.94 1.57
C TRP A 60 8.58 -16.48 0.16
N HIS A 61 8.46 -15.66 -0.88
CA HIS A 61 8.77 -16.06 -2.26
C HIS A 61 10.25 -16.46 -2.46
N GLY A 62 11.18 -15.83 -1.75
CA GLY A 62 12.60 -16.20 -1.80
C GLY A 62 12.95 -17.51 -1.09
N GLN A 63 12.02 -18.05 -0.29
CA GLN A 63 12.19 -19.30 0.47
C GLN A 63 11.48 -20.50 -0.17
N VAL A 64 10.60 -20.27 -1.16
CA VAL A 64 9.94 -21.39 -1.85
C VAL A 64 10.94 -22.13 -2.74
N VAL A 65 10.70 -23.44 -2.90
CA VAL A 65 11.60 -24.37 -3.60
C VAL A 65 10.78 -25.17 -4.59
N GLU A 66 11.21 -25.20 -5.84
CA GLU A 66 10.58 -25.99 -6.89
C GLU A 66 10.62 -27.48 -6.57
N GLY A 67 9.53 -28.19 -6.83
CA GLY A 67 9.37 -29.61 -6.50
C GLY A 67 9.03 -29.89 -5.03
N VAL A 68 9.08 -28.86 -4.16
CA VAL A 68 8.69 -28.96 -2.73
C VAL A 68 7.47 -28.09 -2.46
N HIS A 69 7.55 -26.80 -2.79
CA HIS A 69 6.54 -25.79 -2.48
C HIS A 69 5.67 -25.42 -3.70
N HIS A 70 6.17 -25.60 -4.93
CA HIS A 70 5.42 -25.42 -6.17
C HIS A 70 5.90 -26.40 -7.25
N ALA A 71 5.07 -26.66 -8.25
CA ALA A 71 5.32 -27.66 -9.29
C ALA A 71 6.18 -27.15 -10.47
N GLY A 72 6.89 -26.03 -10.31
CA GLY A 72 7.52 -25.30 -11.42
C GLY A 72 6.54 -24.38 -12.16
N GLU A 73 6.93 -23.94 -13.35
CA GLU A 73 6.09 -23.08 -14.21
C GLU A 73 5.17 -23.90 -15.12
N ALA A 74 4.03 -23.30 -15.52
CA ALA A 74 3.20 -23.86 -16.57
C ALA A 74 3.89 -23.74 -17.95
N GLU A 75 3.37 -24.42 -18.98
CA GLU A 75 3.89 -24.29 -20.35
C GLU A 75 3.96 -22.81 -20.79
N GLY A 76 5.12 -22.40 -21.30
CA GLY A 76 5.39 -21.02 -21.70
C GLY A 76 6.11 -20.16 -20.65
N GLY A 77 6.53 -20.75 -19.53
CA GLY A 77 7.43 -20.14 -18.55
C GLY A 77 8.79 -19.69 -19.14
N ASP A 78 9.42 -18.72 -18.50
CA ASP A 78 10.74 -18.20 -18.88
C ASP A 78 11.82 -18.84 -17.97
N PRO A 79 12.60 -19.80 -18.49
CA PRO A 79 13.60 -20.50 -17.67
C PRO A 79 14.72 -19.57 -17.18
N ASP A 80 14.98 -18.45 -17.88
CA ASP A 80 16.00 -17.47 -17.48
C ASP A 80 15.47 -16.45 -16.46
N ASN A 81 14.14 -16.31 -16.35
CA ASN A 81 13.50 -15.44 -15.38
C ASN A 81 12.22 -16.08 -14.80
N PRO A 82 12.37 -17.11 -13.96
CA PRO A 82 11.23 -17.83 -13.43
C PRO A 82 10.30 -16.90 -12.63
N GLY A 83 9.00 -17.10 -12.80
CA GLY A 83 7.93 -16.25 -12.29
C GLY A 83 7.96 -16.07 -10.78
N TRP A 84 8.37 -17.08 -10.01
CA TRP A 84 8.51 -16.94 -8.55
C TRP A 84 9.69 -16.03 -8.17
N VAL A 85 10.82 -16.11 -8.88
CA VAL A 85 11.98 -15.21 -8.70
C VAL A 85 11.60 -13.79 -9.10
N ASN A 86 10.84 -13.65 -10.19
CA ASN A 86 10.35 -12.35 -10.63
C ASN A 86 9.35 -11.75 -9.65
N ALA A 87 8.47 -12.57 -9.04
CA ALA A 87 7.54 -12.15 -8.01
C ALA A 87 8.28 -11.61 -6.77
N GLU A 88 9.26 -12.35 -6.24
CA GLU A 88 10.12 -11.86 -5.15
C GLU A 88 10.76 -10.52 -5.50
N ARG A 89 11.43 -10.44 -6.65
CA ARG A 89 12.13 -9.23 -7.10
C ARG A 89 11.18 -8.04 -7.21
N SER A 90 9.99 -8.27 -7.75
CA SER A 90 8.96 -7.25 -7.92
C SER A 90 8.40 -6.78 -6.57
N LEU A 91 8.21 -7.69 -5.61
CA LEU A 91 7.78 -7.35 -4.25
C LEU A 91 8.84 -6.54 -3.49
N ARG A 92 10.13 -6.86 -3.63
CA ARG A 92 11.22 -6.02 -3.08
C ARG A 92 11.19 -4.61 -3.66
N ARG A 93 11.01 -4.47 -4.97
CA ARG A 93 10.85 -3.16 -5.62
C ARG A 93 9.59 -2.43 -5.14
N ALA A 94 8.51 -3.15 -4.85
CA ALA A 94 7.29 -2.56 -4.29
C ALA A 94 7.54 -2.04 -2.87
N ALA A 95 8.26 -2.79 -2.04
CA ALA A 95 8.69 -2.34 -0.71
C ALA A 95 9.53 -1.06 -0.78
N ASP A 96 10.54 -1.00 -1.65
CA ASP A 96 11.39 0.18 -1.80
C ASP A 96 10.58 1.43 -2.19
N ARG A 97 9.68 1.30 -3.17
CA ARG A 97 8.80 2.40 -3.61
C ARG A 97 7.82 2.82 -2.53
N SER A 98 7.31 1.84 -1.79
CA SER A 98 6.41 2.05 -0.66
C SER A 98 7.11 2.85 0.45
N ALA A 99 8.33 2.48 0.81
CA ALA A 99 9.13 3.21 1.79
C ALA A 99 9.41 4.67 1.35
N ALA A 100 9.73 4.87 0.07
CA ALA A 100 9.91 6.21 -0.50
C ALA A 100 8.62 7.06 -0.45
N ALA A 101 7.47 6.45 -0.75
CA ALA A 101 6.18 7.12 -0.65
C ALA A 101 5.84 7.50 0.81
N ALA A 102 6.13 6.62 1.78
CA ALA A 102 5.96 6.93 3.21
C ALA A 102 6.79 8.15 3.64
N GLU A 103 8.04 8.25 3.16
CA GLU A 103 8.90 9.40 3.46
C GLU A 103 8.38 10.70 2.83
N ALA A 104 7.93 10.65 1.57
CA ALA A 104 7.32 11.79 0.91
C ALA A 104 6.06 12.27 1.67
N LEU A 105 5.23 11.35 2.17
CA LEU A 105 4.05 11.66 2.98
C LEU A 105 4.42 12.28 4.33
N ARG A 106 5.46 11.80 5.01
CA ARG A 106 5.97 12.43 6.25
C ARG A 106 6.50 13.84 6.02
N THR A 107 7.16 14.06 4.89
CA THR A 107 7.62 15.39 4.47
C THR A 107 6.42 16.32 4.25
N ALA A 108 5.40 15.86 3.51
CA ALA A 108 4.17 16.61 3.29
C ALA A 108 3.43 16.90 4.61
N HIS A 109 3.34 15.92 5.50
CA HIS A 109 2.73 16.06 6.82
C HIS A 109 3.42 17.14 7.66
N THR A 110 4.75 17.13 7.69
CA THR A 110 5.57 18.14 8.40
C THR A 110 5.34 19.53 7.83
N ALA A 111 5.35 19.67 6.51
CA ALA A 111 5.08 20.93 5.83
C ALA A 111 3.63 21.42 6.02
N ASN A 112 2.67 20.49 6.12
CA ASN A 112 1.28 20.81 6.41
C ASN A 112 1.09 21.29 7.86
N GLY A 113 1.84 20.75 8.82
CA GLY A 113 1.75 21.13 10.23
C GLY A 113 2.11 22.59 10.56
N VAL A 114 2.79 23.29 9.66
CA VAL A 114 3.06 24.73 9.80
C VAL A 114 1.98 25.60 9.15
N ALA A 115 1.11 25.03 8.32
CA ALA A 115 0.00 25.72 7.70
C ALA A 115 -1.22 25.77 8.62
N ARG A 116 -1.83 26.94 8.75
CA ARG A 116 -3.12 27.10 9.44
C ARG A 116 -4.23 27.12 8.39
N TRP A 117 -4.79 25.94 8.13
CA TRP A 117 -5.93 25.80 7.23
C TRP A 117 -7.20 26.33 7.89
N PHE A 118 -7.98 27.11 7.15
CA PHE A 118 -9.36 27.41 7.53
C PHE A 118 -10.27 26.36 6.94
N ASP A 119 -11.25 25.90 7.71
CA ASP A 119 -12.24 24.94 7.21
C ASP A 119 -13.31 25.61 6.34
N GLU A 120 -13.44 26.92 6.45
CA GLU A 120 -14.32 27.75 5.63
C GLU A 120 -13.46 28.78 4.89
N ILE A 121 -13.77 29.02 3.60
CA ILE A 121 -13.14 30.10 2.85
C ILE A 121 -13.53 31.41 3.53
N ARG A 122 -12.55 32.11 4.11
CA ARG A 122 -12.76 33.46 4.60
C ARG A 122 -12.98 34.38 3.40
N ALA A 123 -14.14 35.03 3.33
CA ALA A 123 -14.29 36.18 2.46
C ALA A 123 -13.27 37.23 2.92
N ASP A 124 -12.46 37.74 2.01
CA ASP A 124 -11.51 38.82 2.29
C ASP A 124 -12.27 39.97 2.99
N GLU A 125 -11.87 40.28 4.22
CA GLU A 125 -12.25 41.54 4.86
C GLU A 125 -11.47 42.64 4.12
N SER A 126 -12.10 43.20 3.09
CA SER A 126 -11.63 44.37 2.32
C SER A 126 -11.73 45.65 3.12
#